data_AF-A0A4V2SGZ3-F1
#
_entry.id   AF-A0A4V2SGZ3-F1
#
_cell.length_a   1.000
_cell.length_b   1.000
_cell.length_c   1.000
_cell.angle_alpha   90.00
_cell.angle_beta   90.00
_cell.angle_gamma   90.00
#
_symmetry.space_group_name_H-M   'P 1'
#
loop_
_entity.id
_entity.type
_entity.pdbx_description
1 polymer ?
#
loop_
_entity_poly.entity_id
_entity_poly.type
_entity_poly.pdbx_seq_one_letter_code
_entity_poly.pdbx_strand_id
1 'polypeptide(L)'
;MDTSEAPHSLPVPRKGQTVNDPGVAQIVAPAPYVRIPLASRITGYTEKAIRRKIAEGVWRVGKEYRKAPDGSVLISIAGYARWVETEKRR
;
A
#
# COMPACT_ATOMS: atom_id res chain seq x y z
N MET A 1 23.58 -51.71 -43.69
CA MET A 1 22.25 -51.10 -43.75
C MET A 1 22.16 -50.19 -42.55
N ASP A 2 22.48 -48.92 -42.79
CA ASP A 2 22.60 -47.86 -41.79
C ASP A 2 21.47 -46.88 -42.09
N THR A 3 20.49 -46.78 -41.19
CA THR A 3 19.39 -45.82 -41.33
C THR A 3 19.19 -45.09 -40.01
N SER A 4 19.96 -44.01 -39.85
CA SER A 4 19.51 -42.67 -39.44
C SER A 4 18.34 -42.60 -38.44
N GLU A 5 18.68 -42.49 -37.14
CA GLU A 5 17.79 -41.94 -36.13
C GLU A 5 18.15 -40.46 -35.91
N ALA A 6 17.29 -39.56 -36.42
CA ALA A 6 17.48 -38.12 -36.26
C ALA A 6 17.14 -37.70 -34.81
N PRO A 7 17.98 -36.89 -34.13
CA PRO A 7 17.68 -36.45 -32.78
C PRO A 7 16.53 -35.43 -32.77
N HIS A 8 15.48 -35.76 -32.03
CA HIS A 8 14.36 -34.86 -31.72
C HIS A 8 14.88 -33.54 -31.11
N SER A 9 14.69 -32.45 -31.83
CA SER A 9 15.00 -31.10 -31.37
C SER A 9 14.07 -30.72 -30.20
N LEU A 10 14.64 -30.45 -29.02
CA LEU A 10 13.91 -29.87 -27.90
C LEU A 10 13.50 -28.42 -28.25
N PRO A 11 12.30 -27.97 -27.87
CA PRO A 11 11.89 -26.59 -28.10
C PRO A 11 12.70 -25.64 -27.22
N VAL A 12 13.44 -24.73 -27.85
CA VAL A 12 14.14 -23.63 -27.16
C VAL A 12 13.09 -22.61 -26.69
N PRO A 13 13.05 -22.21 -25.41
CA PRO A 13 12.14 -21.18 -24.94
C PRO A 13 12.50 -19.83 -25.58
N ARG A 14 11.50 -19.16 -26.19
CA ARG A 14 11.66 -17.83 -26.81
C ARG A 14 11.88 -16.77 -25.72
N LYS A 15 12.92 -15.94 -25.87
CA LYS A 15 13.13 -14.72 -25.06
C LYS A 15 11.87 -13.86 -25.11
N GLY A 16 11.20 -13.67 -23.98
CA GLY A 16 10.05 -12.77 -23.83
C GLY A 16 8.81 -13.38 -23.19
N GLN A 17 8.78 -14.68 -22.93
CA GLN A 17 7.66 -15.30 -22.22
C GLN A 17 7.93 -15.24 -20.71
N THR A 18 7.47 -14.16 -20.06
CA THR A 18 7.31 -14.17 -18.61
C THR A 18 6.17 -15.14 -18.31
N VAL A 19 6.52 -16.30 -17.77
CA VAL A 19 5.53 -17.19 -17.17
C VAL A 19 4.91 -16.43 -16.01
N ASN A 20 3.67 -15.97 -16.17
CA ASN A 20 2.85 -15.55 -15.03
C ASN A 20 2.51 -16.83 -14.27
N ASP A 21 3.44 -17.30 -13.43
CA ASP A 21 3.24 -18.45 -12.58
C ASP A 21 2.16 -18.12 -11.54
N PRO A 22 0.98 -18.76 -11.58
CA PRO A 22 -0.12 -18.46 -10.66
C PRO A 22 0.14 -18.94 -9.22
N GLY A 23 1.35 -19.45 -8.93
CA GLY A 23 1.73 -20.05 -7.65
C GLY A 23 2.40 -19.11 -6.64
N VAL A 24 2.68 -17.85 -7.00
CA VAL A 24 3.30 -16.90 -6.08
C VAL A 24 2.21 -16.06 -5.41
N ALA A 25 1.89 -16.36 -4.16
CA ALA A 25 0.99 -15.54 -3.36
C ALA A 25 1.54 -14.10 -3.27
N GLN A 26 0.89 -13.16 -3.94
CA GLN A 26 1.33 -11.77 -3.96
C GLN A 26 1.06 -11.13 -2.60
N ILE A 27 2.14 -10.83 -1.85
CA ILE A 27 2.05 -10.11 -0.58
C ILE A 27 1.82 -8.62 -0.89
N VAL A 28 0.59 -8.14 -0.70
CA VAL A 28 0.25 -6.72 -0.83
C VAL A 28 0.35 -6.05 0.56
N ALA A 29 1.34 -5.19 0.74
CA ALA A 29 1.45 -4.38 1.95
C ALA A 29 0.42 -3.23 1.94
N PRO A 30 -0.20 -2.90 3.07
CA PRO A 30 -1.13 -1.77 3.15
C PRO A 30 -0.40 -0.44 2.91
N ALA A 31 -1.06 0.49 2.22
CA ALA A 31 -0.53 1.82 1.99
C ALA A 31 -0.31 2.56 3.33
N PRO A 32 0.86 3.16 3.58
CA PRO A 32 1.16 3.84 4.84
C PRO A 32 0.35 5.14 5.03
N TYR A 33 -0.09 5.71 3.91
CA TYR A 33 -0.87 6.94 3.85
C TYR A 33 -2.18 6.70 3.13
N VAL A 34 -3.27 7.20 3.69
CA VAL A 34 -4.62 7.05 3.11
C VAL A 34 -5.35 8.38 3.06
N ARG A 35 -6.30 8.53 2.13
CA ARG A 35 -7.16 9.71 2.08
C ARG A 35 -8.17 9.72 3.23
N ILE A 36 -8.68 10.90 3.57
CA ILE A 36 -9.67 11.12 4.64
C ILE A 36 -10.87 10.14 4.56
N PRO A 37 -11.47 9.84 3.39
CA PRO A 37 -12.59 8.89 3.34
C PRO A 37 -12.21 7.47 3.78
N LEU A 38 -11.01 7.00 3.44
CA LEU A 38 -10.54 5.68 3.87
C LEU A 38 -10.13 5.70 5.35
N ALA A 39 -9.42 6.74 5.79
CA ALA A 39 -9.09 6.93 7.21
C ALA A 39 -10.36 6.92 8.09
N SER A 40 -11.42 7.60 7.65
CA SER A 40 -12.72 7.63 8.31
C SER A 40 -13.28 6.22 8.51
N ARG A 41 -13.29 5.41 7.45
CA ARG A 41 -13.81 4.03 7.48
C ARG A 41 -13.03 3.11 8.42
N ILE A 42 -11.70 3.19 8.40
CA ILE A 42 -10.85 2.24 9.15
C ILE A 42 -10.57 2.66 10.59
N THR A 43 -10.70 3.95 10.91
CA THR A 43 -10.52 4.46 12.29
C THR A 43 -11.83 4.66 13.03
N GLY A 44 -12.96 4.73 12.33
CA GLY A 44 -14.27 5.04 12.90
C GLY A 44 -14.53 6.54 13.15
N TYR A 45 -13.55 7.41 12.88
CA TYR A 45 -13.78 8.86 12.93
C TYR A 45 -14.58 9.34 11.73
N THR A 46 -15.48 10.30 11.94
CA THR A 46 -16.10 11.00 10.81
C THR A 46 -15.06 11.86 10.08
N GLU A 47 -15.27 12.08 8.79
CA GLU A 47 -14.40 12.99 8.01
C GLU A 47 -14.35 14.40 8.62
N LYS A 48 -15.49 14.86 9.18
CA LYS A 48 -15.58 16.14 9.89
C LYS A 48 -14.68 16.17 11.13
N ALA A 49 -14.66 15.10 11.92
CA ALA A 49 -13.78 14.99 13.09
C ALA A 49 -12.31 14.99 12.70
N ILE A 50 -11.93 14.28 11.63
CA ILE A 50 -10.57 14.28 11.09
C ILE A 50 -10.15 15.70 10.67
N ARG A 51 -10.98 16.39 9.86
CA ARG A 51 -10.70 17.77 9.43
C ARG A 51 -10.60 18.74 10.61
N ARG A 52 -11.43 18.54 11.64
CA ARG A 52 -11.41 19.34 12.86
C ARG A 52 -10.11 19.13 13.65
N LYS A 53 -9.64 17.89 13.84
CA LYS A 53 -8.35 17.61 14.49
C LYS A 53 -7.17 18.25 13.76
N ILE A 54 -7.23 18.30 12.43
CA ILE A 54 -6.24 18.99 11.60
C ILE A 54 -6.33 20.51 11.79
N ALA A 55 -7.54 21.08 11.75
CA ALA A 55 -7.77 22.52 11.90
C ALA A 55 -7.41 23.05 13.30
N GLU A 56 -7.69 22.27 14.35
CA GLU A 56 -7.36 22.59 15.74
C GLU A 56 -5.88 22.34 16.09
N GLY A 57 -5.09 21.79 15.17
CA GLY A 57 -3.67 21.50 15.39
C GLY A 57 -3.40 20.30 16.31
N VAL A 58 -4.45 19.53 16.65
CA VAL A 58 -4.34 18.27 17.39
C VAL A 58 -3.52 17.26 16.59
N TRP A 59 -3.81 17.16 15.29
CA TRP A 59 -2.99 16.42 14.34
C TRP A 59 -2.04 17.38 13.65
N ARG A 60 -0.75 17.02 13.56
CA ARG A 60 0.32 17.87 13.04
C ARG A 60 0.84 17.38 11.69
N VAL A 61 1.20 18.32 10.83
CA VAL A 61 1.84 18.03 9.53
C VAL A 61 3.13 17.24 9.76
N GLY A 62 3.32 16.16 9.01
CA GLY A 62 4.48 15.29 9.10
C GLY A 62 4.42 14.26 10.24
N LYS A 63 3.42 14.33 11.13
CA LYS A 63 3.18 13.33 12.17
C LYS A 63 1.95 12.48 11.84
N GLU A 64 0.75 13.01 12.06
CA GLU A 64 -0.51 12.31 11.84
C GLU A 64 -1.04 12.50 10.41
N TYR A 65 -0.67 13.58 9.72
CA TYR A 65 -1.09 13.82 8.33
C TYR A 65 -0.01 14.55 7.51
N ARG A 66 -0.15 14.50 6.18
CA ARG A 66 0.70 15.23 5.22
C ARG A 66 -0.15 15.76 4.06
N LYS A 67 0.32 16.83 3.43
CA LYS A 67 -0.21 17.30 2.14
C LYS A 67 0.59 16.65 1.01
N ALA A 68 -0.11 16.00 0.09
CA ALA A 68 0.48 15.47 -1.13
C ALA A 68 0.77 16.62 -2.13
N PRO A 69 1.60 16.38 -3.16
CA PRO A 69 1.93 17.41 -4.15
C PRO A 69 0.73 17.98 -4.92
N ASP A 70 -0.36 17.22 -5.00
CA ASP A 70 -1.65 17.60 -5.59
C ASP A 70 -2.53 18.45 -4.65
N GLY A 71 -2.07 18.74 -3.43
CA GLY A 71 -2.83 19.45 -2.40
C GLY A 71 -3.76 18.56 -1.56
N SER A 72 -3.84 17.26 -1.86
CA SER A 72 -4.68 16.32 -1.11
C SER A 72 -4.12 16.08 0.30
N VAL A 73 -5.02 15.92 1.27
CA VAL A 73 -4.65 15.52 2.65
C VAL A 73 -4.59 14.01 2.73
N LEU A 74 -3.41 13.52 3.12
CA LEU A 74 -3.17 12.11 3.41
C LEU A 74 -2.93 11.91 4.91
N ILE A 75 -3.59 10.92 5.48
CA ILE A 75 -3.48 10.53 6.89
C ILE A 75 -2.44 9.41 7.01
N SER A 76 -1.50 9.57 7.92
CA SER A 76 -0.51 8.54 8.28
C SER A 76 -1.14 7.56 9.26
N ILE A 77 -1.27 6.29 8.87
CA ILE A 77 -1.83 5.26 9.76
C ILE A 77 -0.92 5.00 10.95
N ALA A 78 0.40 4.98 10.72
CA ALA A 78 1.38 4.86 11.79
C ALA A 78 1.39 6.09 12.71
N GLY A 79 1.21 7.29 12.15
CA GLY A 79 1.12 8.54 12.91
C GLY A 79 -0.12 8.56 13.81
N TYR A 80 -1.26 8.18 13.25
CA TYR A 80 -2.50 7.99 14.00
C TYR A 80 -2.34 7.01 15.17
N ALA A 81 -1.77 5.82 14.92
CA ALA A 81 -1.57 4.81 15.97
C ALA A 81 -0.71 5.34 17.13
N ARG A 82 0.42 5.99 16.81
CA ARG A 82 1.28 6.63 17.81
C ARG A 82 0.54 7.71 18.60
N TRP A 83 -0.26 8.54 17.94
CA TRP A 83 -1.05 9.58 18.61
C TRP A 83 -2.06 8.98 19.60
N VAL A 84 -2.78 7.92 19.22
CA VAL A 84 -3.71 7.20 20.11
C VAL A 84 -2.99 6.66 21.35
N GLU A 85 -1.78 6.14 21.19
CA GLU A 85 -0.97 5.62 22.30
C GLU A 85 -0.46 6.74 23.22
N THR A 86 -0.22 7.95 22.71
CA THR A 86 0.27 9.08 23.52
C THR A 86 -0.78 9.68 24.45
N GLU A 87 -2.07 9.67 24.08
CA GLU A 87 -3.14 10.24 24.92
C GLU A 87 -3.37 9.45 26.21
N LYS A 88 -3.02 8.16 26.27
CA LYS A 88 -3.18 7.33 27.48
C LYS A 88 -2.21 7.66 28.63
N ARG A 89 -1.31 8.64 28.48
CA ARG A 89 -0.30 9.01 29.49
C ARG A 89 -0.59 10.32 30.25
N ARG A 90 -1.83 10.82 30.21
CA ARG A 90 -2.30 11.95 31.04
C ARG A 90 -3.24 11.47 32.12
#